data_AF-A0A1Q6ZU40-F1
#
_entry.id   AF-A0A1Q6ZU40-F1
#
_cell.length_a   1.000
_cell.length_b   1.000
_cell.length_c   1.000
_cell.angle_alpha   90.00
_cell.angle_beta   90.00
_cell.angle_gamma   90.00
#
_symmetry.space_group_name_H-M   'P 1'
#
loop_
_entity.id
_entity.type
_entity.pdbx_description
1 polymer ?
#
loop_
_entity_poly.entity_id
_entity_poly.type
_entity_poly.pdbx_seq_one_letter_code
_entity_poly.pdbx_strand_id
1 'polypeptide(L)'
;MQFQQPALGRNLALRDALKPVARRHGATVSAVAVAWTLAWPGVTGAIVGARTTAQVDGWIGAATLELSAADLDEIAAAISGTAAGTGPARPTAGVTEDR
;
A
#
# COMPACT_ATOMS: atom_id res chain seq x y z
N MET A 1 -18.10 -19.50 -1.40
CA MET A 1 -16.78 -20.06 -1.04
C MET A 1 -15.78 -19.77 -2.17
N GLN A 2 -15.16 -18.59 -2.18
CA GLN A 2 -14.33 -18.12 -3.32
C GLN A 2 -12.84 -18.09 -2.98
N PHE A 3 -12.26 -19.26 -2.71
CA PHE A 3 -10.82 -19.45 -2.79
C PHE A 3 -10.47 -19.85 -4.23
N GLN A 4 -10.39 -18.87 -5.14
CA GLN A 4 -10.02 -19.15 -6.54
C GLN A 4 -8.67 -18.53 -6.88
N GLN A 5 -7.82 -19.35 -7.50
CA GLN A 5 -6.38 -19.22 -7.59
C GLN A 5 -5.77 -18.19 -8.60
N PRO A 6 -6.47 -17.22 -9.23
CA PRO A 6 -5.75 -16.10 -9.86
C PRO A 6 -5.39 -14.95 -8.90
N ALA A 7 -6.06 -14.81 -7.74
CA ALA A 7 -5.85 -13.67 -6.85
C ALA A 7 -4.54 -13.75 -6.03
N LEU A 8 -4.14 -14.96 -5.62
CA LEU A 8 -2.93 -15.14 -4.82
C LEU A 8 -1.66 -14.77 -5.59
N GLY A 9 -1.55 -15.20 -6.85
CA GLY A 9 -0.41 -14.88 -7.70
C GLY A 9 -0.26 -13.37 -7.94
N ARG A 10 -1.38 -12.68 -8.19
CA ARG A 10 -1.40 -11.21 -8.35
C ARG A 10 -1.00 -10.48 -7.07
N ASN A 11 -1.49 -10.95 -5.91
CA ASN A 11 -1.12 -10.37 -4.62
C ASN A 11 0.36 -10.59 -4.28
N LEU A 12 0.93 -11.75 -4.65
CA LEU A 12 2.36 -12.02 -4.48
C LEU A 12 3.22 -11.17 -5.42
N ALA A 13 2.79 -11.00 -6.69
CA ALA A 13 3.45 -10.13 -7.64
C ALA A 13 3.43 -8.66 -7.18
N LEU A 14 2.28 -8.18 -6.68
CA LEU A 14 2.17 -6.84 -6.10
C LEU A 14 3.09 -6.70 -4.88
N ARG A 15 3.05 -7.65 -3.94
CA ARG A 15 3.95 -7.66 -2.78
C ARG A 15 5.42 -7.56 -3.21
N ASP A 16 5.81 -8.30 -4.25
CA ASP A 16 7.18 -8.31 -4.74
C ASP A 16 7.56 -6.98 -5.41
N ALA A 17 6.64 -6.35 -6.14
CA ALA A 17 6.80 -5.01 -6.71
C ALA A 17 6.92 -3.90 -5.64
N LEU A 18 6.41 -4.12 -4.43
CA LEU A 18 6.54 -3.17 -3.31
C LEU A 18 7.88 -3.29 -2.55
N LYS A 19 8.66 -4.36 -2.76
CA LYS A 19 9.95 -4.57 -2.07
C LYS A 19 10.99 -3.47 -2.33
N PRO A 20 11.16 -2.94 -3.56
CA PRO A 20 12.10 -1.85 -3.83
C PRO A 20 11.74 -0.57 -3.05
N VAL A 21 10.46 -0.19 -3.04
CA VAL A 21 9.94 0.96 -2.27
C VAL A 21 10.22 0.76 -0.77
N ALA A 22 9.90 -0.43 -0.24
CA ALA A 22 10.15 -0.76 1.16
C ALA A 22 11.65 -0.64 1.53
N ARG A 23 12.55 -1.13 0.67
CA ARG A 23 14.00 -1.01 0.85
C ARG A 23 14.48 0.45 0.83
N ARG A 24 13.94 1.29 -0.06
CA ARG A 24 14.29 2.71 -0.17
C ARG A 24 14.03 3.47 1.14
N HIS A 25 12.95 3.07 1.82
CA HIS A 25 12.49 3.68 3.07
C HIS A 25 12.96 2.96 4.33
N GLY A 26 13.76 1.89 4.21
CA GLY A 26 14.16 1.06 5.36
C GLY A 26 12.97 0.42 6.09
N ALA A 27 11.85 0.25 5.40
CA ALA A 27 10.57 -0.17 5.94
C ALA A 27 10.18 -1.58 5.47
N THR A 28 9.10 -2.12 6.02
CA THR A 28 8.53 -3.40 5.56
C THR A 28 7.57 -3.19 4.38
N VAL A 29 7.33 -4.22 3.57
CA VAL A 29 6.29 -4.15 2.51
C VAL A 29 4.91 -3.84 3.11
N SER A 30 4.62 -4.40 4.29
CA SER A 30 3.39 -4.08 5.02
C SER A 30 3.34 -2.59 5.37
N ALA A 31 4.44 -2.02 5.87
CA ALA A 31 4.52 -0.59 6.19
C ALA A 31 4.21 0.31 4.98
N VAL A 32 4.75 -0.02 3.81
CA VAL A 32 4.46 0.68 2.56
C VAL A 32 2.98 0.60 2.19
N ALA A 33 2.35 -0.57 2.34
CA ALA A 33 0.92 -0.73 2.07
C ALA A 33 0.05 0.10 3.03
N VAL A 34 0.44 0.20 4.31
CA VAL A 34 -0.23 1.07 5.29
C VAL A 34 -0.08 2.54 4.91
N ALA A 35 1.14 2.98 4.65
CA ALA A 35 1.43 4.37 4.24
C ALA A 35 0.68 4.75 2.97
N TRP A 36 0.61 3.85 1.98
CA TRP A 36 -0.20 4.06 0.78
C TRP A 36 -1.69 4.20 1.10
N THR A 37 -2.20 3.43 2.06
CA THR A 37 -3.61 3.52 2.49
C THR A 37 -3.89 4.85 3.22
N LEU A 38 -2.95 5.31 4.05
CA LEU A 38 -3.05 6.59 4.77
C LEU A 38 -2.83 7.81 3.86
N ALA A 39 -2.20 7.65 2.69
CA ALA A 39 -2.00 8.74 1.73
C ALA A 39 -3.29 9.21 1.04
N TRP A 40 -4.42 8.50 1.22
CA TRP A 40 -5.72 8.87 0.65
C TRP A 40 -6.37 10.01 1.43
N PRO A 41 -6.80 11.10 0.76
CA PRO A 41 -7.59 12.14 1.41
C PRO A 41 -8.86 11.55 2.04
N GLY A 42 -9.05 11.79 3.35
CA GLY A 42 -10.20 11.27 4.10
C GLY A 42 -9.97 9.95 4.84
N VAL A 43 -8.80 9.30 4.69
CA VAL A 43 -8.43 8.13 5.50
C VAL A 43 -7.68 8.60 6.74
N THR A 44 -8.36 8.66 7.89
CA THR A 44 -7.79 9.05 9.19
C THR A 44 -7.06 7.93 9.92
N GLY A 45 -7.17 6.69 9.43
CA GLY A 45 -6.50 5.54 10.01
C GLY A 45 -6.66 4.28 9.17
N ALA A 46 -5.64 3.44 9.17
CA ALA A 46 -5.67 2.13 8.52
C ALA A 46 -5.71 1.04 9.60
N ILE A 47 -6.74 0.21 9.58
CA ILE A 47 -6.82 -0.95 10.48
C ILE A 47 -6.04 -2.10 9.83
N VAL A 48 -4.94 -2.49 10.45
CA VAL A 48 -4.03 -3.51 9.93
C VAL A 48 -4.04 -4.71 10.87
N GLY A 49 -4.37 -5.89 10.36
CA GLY A 49 -4.31 -7.14 11.13
C GLY A 49 -2.89 -7.71 11.14
N ALA A 50 -2.25 -7.80 12.30
CA ALA A 50 -0.93 -8.42 12.46
C ALA A 50 -1.16 -9.88 12.69
N ARG A 51 -0.54 -10.74 11.89
CA ARG A 51 -0.62 -12.19 12.12
C ARG A 51 0.53 -12.69 12.98
N THR A 52 1.56 -11.87 13.23
CA THR A 52 2.68 -12.15 14.14
C THR A 52 3.14 -10.89 14.88
N THR A 53 3.53 -11.04 16.15
CA THR A 53 3.97 -9.95 17.04
C THR A 53 5.21 -9.21 16.54
N ALA A 54 6.14 -9.91 15.88
CA ALA A 54 7.32 -9.29 15.25
C ALA A 54 6.97 -8.33 14.10
N GLN A 55 5.77 -8.41 13.52
CA GLN A 55 5.30 -7.42 12.55
C GLN A 55 4.90 -6.11 13.25
N VAL A 56 4.39 -6.17 14.48
CA VAL A 56 3.87 -5.02 15.24
C VAL A 56 4.97 -4.02 15.61
N ASP A 57 6.16 -4.49 16.00
CA ASP A 57 7.28 -3.60 16.33
C ASP A 57 7.77 -2.80 15.10
N GLY A 58 7.62 -3.37 13.89
CA GLY A 58 7.91 -2.68 12.64
C GLY A 58 6.81 -1.71 12.18
N TRP A 59 5.66 -1.67 12.86
CA TRP A 59 4.52 -0.83 12.48
C TRP A 59 4.56 0.57 13.08
N ILE A 60 5.21 0.75 14.23
CA ILE A 60 5.30 2.06 14.88
C ILE A 60 6.09 3.04 13.98
N GLY A 61 7.15 2.57 13.30
CA GLY A 61 7.86 3.36 12.29
C GLY A 61 7.14 3.45 10.92
N ALA A 62 6.18 2.56 10.66
CA ALA A 62 5.39 2.56 9.43
C ALA A 62 4.30 3.62 9.42
N ALA A 63 3.72 3.90 10.59
CA ALA A 63 2.67 4.92 10.75
C ALA A 63 3.17 6.34 10.42
N THR A 64 4.48 6.57 10.45
CA THR A 64 5.13 7.84 10.12
C THR A 64 5.83 7.82 8.77
N LEU A 65 5.65 6.76 7.97
CA LEU A 65 6.28 6.64 6.67
C LEU A 65 5.57 7.55 5.65
N GLU A 66 6.29 8.55 5.15
CA GLU A 66 5.82 9.41 4.06
C GLU A 66 6.30 8.88 2.71
N LEU A 67 5.36 8.46 1.86
CA LEU A 67 5.65 8.04 0.50
C LEU A 67 5.78 9.26 -0.41
N SER A 68 6.85 9.32 -1.20
CA SER A 68 7.03 10.37 -2.19
C SER A 68 6.03 10.20 -3.35
N ALA A 69 5.83 11.25 -4.14
CA ALA A 69 5.00 11.18 -5.34
C ALA A 69 5.47 10.07 -6.31
N ALA A 70 6.79 9.87 -6.41
CA ALA A 70 7.38 8.82 -7.22
C ALA A 70 7.10 7.42 -6.67
N ASP A 71 7.09 7.24 -5.34
CA ASP A 71 6.69 5.98 -4.72
C ASP A 71 5.22 5.68 -5.00
N LEU A 72 4.35 6.68 -4.89
CA LEU A 72 2.91 6.53 -5.19
C LEU A 72 2.67 6.18 -6.66
N ASP A 73 3.44 6.75 -7.59
CA ASP A 73 3.41 6.40 -9.02
C ASP A 73 3.89 4.97 -9.26
N GLU A 74 4.98 4.55 -8.61
CA GLU A 74 5.53 3.19 -8.69
C GLU A 74 4.51 2.16 -8.17
N ILE A 75 3.86 2.45 -7.04
CA ILE A 75 2.81 1.61 -6.45
C ILE A 75 1.58 1.53 -7.36
N ALA A 76 1.15 2.66 -7.93
CA ALA A 76 0.01 2.69 -8.85
C ALA A 76 0.27 1.85 -10.10
N ALA A 77 1.47 1.99 -10.69
CA ALA A 77 1.89 1.18 -11.83
C ALA A 77 1.91 -0.33 -11.49
N ALA A 78 2.37 -0.69 -10.28
CA ALA A 78 2.37 -2.07 -9.82
C ALA A 78 0.95 -2.64 -9.64
N ILE A 79 0.01 -1.86 -9.09
CA ILE A 79 -1.41 -2.25 -8.94
C ILE A 79 -2.05 -2.47 -10.32
N SER A 80 -1.85 -1.55 -11.26
CA SER A 80 -2.37 -1.66 -12.62
C SER A 80 -1.76 -2.84 -13.39
N GLY A 81 -0.44 -3.04 -13.28
CA GLY A 81 0.28 -4.12 -13.98
C GLY A 81 -0.05 -5.51 -13.44
N THR A 82 -0.37 -5.63 -12.16
CA THR A 82 -0.74 -6.91 -11.53
C THR A 82 -2.24 -7.19 -11.57
N ALA A 83 -3.07 -6.21 -11.94
CA ALA A 83 -4.53 -6.27 -11.83
C ALA A 83 -4.98 -6.73 -10.43
N ALA A 84 -4.27 -6.27 -9.40
CA ALA A 84 -4.54 -6.58 -8.01
C ALA A 84 -5.60 -5.60 -7.46
N GLY A 85 -6.85 -6.06 -7.39
CA GLY A 85 -7.99 -5.26 -6.93
C GLY A 85 -8.72 -4.53 -8.06
N THR A 86 -9.81 -3.84 -7.68
CA THR A 86 -10.72 -3.13 -8.60
C THR A 86 -10.90 -1.65 -8.22
N GLY A 87 -10.06 -1.15 -7.31
CA GLY A 87 -10.11 0.22 -6.81
C GLY A 87 -9.12 1.16 -7.50
N PRO A 88 -9.21 2.47 -7.23
CA PRO A 88 -8.27 3.44 -7.75
C PRO A 88 -6.86 3.19 -7.21
N ALA A 89 -5.85 3.25 -8.09
CA ALA A 89 -4.48 2.82 -7.79
C ALA A 89 -3.60 3.91 -7.15
N ARG A 90 -4.02 5.18 -7.26
CA ARG A 90 -3.28 6.34 -6.76
C ARG A 90 -4.22 7.25 -5.95
N PRO A 91 -3.79 7.72 -4.77
CA PRO A 91 -4.48 8.81 -4.09
C PRO A 91 -4.53 10.03 -5.01
N THR A 92 -5.73 10.48 -5.35
CA THR A 92 -5.90 11.77 -6.02
C THR A 92 -5.59 12.84 -4.98
N ALA A 93 -4.59 13.69 -5.21
CA ALA A 93 -4.46 14.92 -4.44
C ALA A 93 -5.80 15.64 -4.59
N GLY A 94 -6.48 15.89 -3.46
CA GLY A 94 -7.87 16.31 -3.44
C GLY A 94 -8.09 17.43 -4.44
N VAL A 95 -9.01 17.22 -5.39
CA VAL A 95 -9.65 18.34 -6.06
C VAL A 95 -10.28 19.11 -4.92
N THR A 96 -9.71 20.26 -4.60
CA THR A 96 -10.36 21.26 -3.76
C THR A 96 -11.44 21.84 -4.67
N GLU A 97 -12.56 21.14 -4.82
CA GLU A 97 -13.73 21.72 -5.45
C GLU A 97 -14.48 22.47 -4.35
N ASP A 98 -14.04 23.71 -4.17
CA ASP A 98 -14.91 24.81 -3.76
C ASP A 98 -16.20 24.73 -4.60
N ARG A 99 -17.33 24.41 -3.94
CA ARG A 99 -18.63 25.12 -4.00
C ARG A 99 -19.80 24.28 -3.47
#